data_AF-A0A1G7NDC2-F1
#
_entry.id   AF-A0A1G7NDC2-F1
#
_cell.length_a   1.000
_cell.length_b   1.000
_cell.length_c   1.000
_cell.angle_alpha   90.00
_cell.angle_beta   90.00
_cell.angle_gamma   90.00
#
_symmetry.space_group_name_H-M   'P 1'
#
loop_
_entity.id
_entity.type
_entity.pdbx_description
1 polymer ?
#
loop_
_entity_poly.entity_id
_entity_poly.type
_entity_poly.pdbx_seq_one_letter_code
_entity_poly.pdbx_strand_id
1 'polypeptide(L)'
;MTEQLPNIHPGEILFEEFIEPMGLTKNVLATEIGEITRGARAISADTKLRLSRYFGASDGYWLRLQNAYDLEEARRSDKYSGISPHTA
;
A
#
# COMPACT_ATOMS: atom_id res chain seq x y z
N MET A 1 2.86 10.24 26.24
CA MET A 1 3.03 10.15 24.79
C MET A 1 2.04 9.12 24.30
N THR A 2 1.08 9.50 23.46
CA THR A 2 0.23 8.54 22.76
C THR A 2 1.09 7.83 21.72
N GLU A 3 1.34 6.53 21.90
CA GLU A 3 2.03 5.73 20.90
C GLU A 3 1.21 5.72 19.60
N GLN A 4 1.83 6.15 18.49
CA GLN A 4 1.19 6.07 17.18
C GLN A 4 1.33 4.64 16.65
N LEU A 5 0.21 4.07 16.21
CA LEU A 5 0.20 2.74 15.60
C LEU A 5 1.03 2.73 14.30
N PRO A 6 1.66 1.58 13.96
CA PRO A 6 2.34 1.43 12.68
C PRO A 6 1.38 1.67 11.51
N ASN A 7 1.87 2.35 10.47
CA ASN A 7 1.12 2.56 9.24
C ASN A 7 1.33 1.34 8.34
N ILE A 8 0.27 0.60 8.07
CA ILE A 8 0.34 -0.71 7.40
C ILE A 8 0.51 -0.50 5.90
N HIS A 9 1.61 -1.02 5.33
CA HIS A 9 1.82 -0.93 3.88
C HIS A 9 0.86 -1.87 3.14
N PRO A 10 0.29 -1.50 1.98
CA PRO A 10 -0.61 -2.37 1.20
C PRO A 10 0.00 -3.73 0.82
N GLY A 11 1.33 -3.79 0.75
CA GLY A 11 2.06 -5.01 0.52
C GLY A 11 2.02 -6.01 1.67
N GLU A 12 1.86 -5.55 2.91
CA GLU A 12 1.64 -6.43 4.06
C GLU A 12 0.26 -7.09 3.95
N ILE A 13 -0.77 -6.30 3.63
CA ILE A 13 -2.13 -6.80 3.36
C ILE A 13 -2.13 -7.80 2.20
N LEU A 14 -1.43 -7.47 1.10
CA LEU A 14 -1.28 -8.38 -0.04
C LEU A 14 -0.66 -9.71 0.39
N PHE A 15 0.33 -9.68 1.29
CA PHE A 15 0.97 -10.89 1.75
C PHE A 15 0.04 -11.72 2.65
N GLU A 16 -0.48 -11.11 3.72
CA GLU A 16 -1.24 -11.80 4.77
C GLU A 16 -2.63 -12.24 4.31
N GLU A 17 -3.34 -11.43 3.52
CA GLU A 17 -4.73 -11.75 3.13
C GLU A 17 -4.83 -12.56 1.84
N PHE A 18 -3.80 -12.59 1.00
CA PHE A 18 -3.88 -13.20 -0.33
C PHE A 18 -2.79 -14.23 -0.61
N ILE A 19 -1.53 -13.91 -0.34
CA ILE A 19 -0.40 -14.76 -0.76
C ILE A 19 -0.18 -15.91 0.24
N GLU A 20 -0.13 -15.60 1.53
CA GLU A 20 0.06 -16.59 2.60
C GLU A 20 -1.07 -17.64 2.63
N PRO A 21 -2.37 -17.27 2.51
CA PRO A 21 -3.46 -18.25 2.46
C PRO A 21 -3.40 -19.18 1.24
N MET A 22 -2.70 -18.78 0.16
CA MET A 22 -2.48 -19.61 -1.02
C MET A 22 -1.26 -20.54 -0.89
N GLY A 23 -0.55 -20.51 0.23
CA GLY A 23 0.68 -21.28 0.44
C GLY A 23 1.86 -20.80 -0.42
N LEU A 24 1.77 -19.59 -0.98
CA LEU A 24 2.84 -18.98 -1.76
C LEU A 24 3.82 -18.28 -0.81
N THR A 25 5.13 -18.43 -1.07
CA THR A 25 6.15 -17.73 -0.27
C THR A 25 6.65 -16.50 -1.00
N LYS A 26 7.19 -15.52 -0.25
CA LYS A 26 7.75 -14.27 -0.82
C LYS A 26 8.80 -14.51 -1.91
N ASN A 27 9.50 -15.65 -1.87
CA ASN A 27 10.55 -16.03 -2.83
C ASN A 27 10.01 -16.58 -4.16
N VAL A 28 8.75 -16.99 -4.23
CA VAL A 28 8.12 -17.54 -5.45
C VAL A 28 7.47 -16.44 -6.29
N LEU A 29 7.30 -15.25 -5.71
CA LEU A 29 6.66 -14.12 -6.36
C LEU A 29 7.62 -13.46 -7.36
N ALA A 30 7.06 -12.89 -8.42
CA ALA A 30 7.81 -12.01 -9.31
C ALA A 30 8.50 -10.90 -8.50
N THR A 31 9.70 -10.49 -8.91
CA THR A 31 10.54 -9.49 -8.22
C THR A 31 9.74 -8.27 -7.77
N GLU A 32 8.86 -7.75 -8.63
CA GLU A 32 8.00 -6.62 -8.34
C GLU A 32 7.05 -6.86 -7.15
N ILE A 33 6.37 -8.02 -7.11
CA ILE A 33 5.47 -8.36 -6.01
C ILE A 33 6.26 -8.62 -4.71
N GLY A 34 7.45 -9.23 -4.83
CA GLY A 34 8.36 -9.39 -3.69
C GLY A 34 8.82 -8.05 -3.10
N GLU A 35 9.03 -7.02 -3.91
CA GLU A 35 9.34 -5.66 -3.44
C GLU A 35 8.13 -5.00 -2.77
N ILE A 36 6.93 -5.18 -3.34
CA ILE A 36 5.69 -4.64 -2.76
C ILE A 36 5.41 -5.24 -1.38
N THR A 37 5.48 -6.58 -1.24
CA THR A 37 5.25 -7.27 0.05
C THR A 37 6.27 -6.98 1.15
N ARG A 38 7.36 -6.28 0.79
CA ARG A 38 8.38 -5.78 1.74
C ARG A 38 8.27 -4.28 2.00
N GLY A 39 7.29 -3.60 1.41
CA GLY A 39 7.18 -2.14 1.50
C GLY A 39 8.24 -1.38 0.72
N ALA A 40 9.03 -2.05 -0.12
CA ALA A 40 10.10 -1.44 -0.91
C ALA A 40 9.59 -0.78 -2.20
N ARG A 41 8.35 -1.06 -2.59
CA ARG A 41 7.69 -0.50 -3.77
C ARG A 41 6.20 -0.29 -3.50
N ALA A 42 5.70 0.86 -3.95
CA ALA A 42 4.27 1.17 -3.96
C ALA A 42 3.52 0.40 -5.05
N ILE A 43 2.23 0.16 -4.85
CA ILE A 43 1.36 -0.44 -5.87
C ILE A 43 1.02 0.60 -6.93
N SER A 44 1.48 0.37 -8.17
CA SER A 44 1.15 1.21 -9.32
C SER A 44 -0.24 0.89 -9.91
N ALA A 45 -0.71 1.73 -10.84
CA ALA A 45 -1.96 1.46 -11.57
C ALA A 45 -1.90 0.17 -12.41
N ASP A 46 -0.78 -0.11 -13.08
CA ASP A 46 -0.59 -1.37 -13.84
C ASP A 46 -0.61 -2.58 -12.90
N THR A 47 0.15 -2.49 -11.80
CA THR A 47 0.21 -3.55 -10.80
C THR A 47 -1.17 -3.81 -10.18
N LYS A 48 -1.94 -2.75 -9.88
CA LYS A 48 -3.33 -2.87 -9.42
C LYS A 48 -4.18 -3.68 -10.40
N LEU A 49 -4.09 -3.42 -11.71
CA LEU A 49 -4.88 -4.16 -12.70
C LEU A 49 -4.51 -5.66 -12.73
N ARG A 50 -3.22 -5.98 -12.61
CA ARG A 50 -2.76 -7.38 -12.52
C ARG A 50 -3.27 -8.06 -11.25
N LEU A 51 -3.11 -7.41 -10.10
CA LEU A 51 -3.56 -7.94 -8.80
C LEU A 51 -5.08 -8.12 -8.76
N SER A 52 -5.85 -7.14 -9.25
CA SER A 52 -7.32 -7.25 -9.34
C SER A 52 -7.76 -8.42 -10.23
N ARG A 53 -7.12 -8.63 -11.38
CA ARG A 53 -7.44 -9.78 -12.25
C ARG A 53 -7.05 -11.12 -11.64
N TYR A 54 -5.92 -11.18 -10.95
CA TYR A 54 -5.42 -12.42 -10.36
C TYR A 54 -6.20 -12.83 -9.10
N PHE A 55 -6.42 -11.87 -8.19
CA PHE A 55 -7.05 -12.13 -6.88
C PHE A 55 -8.56 -11.85 -6.84
N GLY A 56 -9.16 -11.36 -7.92
CA GLY A 56 -10.59 -11.03 -7.98
C GLY A 56 -10.99 -9.82 -7.13
N ALA A 57 -10.06 -8.94 -6.78
CA ALA A 57 -10.33 -7.76 -5.96
C ALA A 57 -11.05 -6.65 -6.77
N SER A 58 -11.95 -5.94 -6.10
CA SER A 58 -12.74 -4.85 -6.70
C SER A 58 -11.88 -3.75 -7.33
N ASP A 59 -12.45 -3.06 -8.31
CA ASP A 59 -11.79 -1.93 -8.94
C ASP A 59 -11.45 -0.83 -7.92
N GLY A 60 -10.18 -0.47 -7.93
CA GLY A 60 -9.60 0.54 -7.06
C GLY A 60 -9.21 0.07 -5.66
N TYR A 61 -9.46 -1.19 -5.27
CA TYR A 61 -9.11 -1.71 -3.94
C TYR A 61 -7.64 -1.41 -3.57
N TRP A 62 -6.70 -1.84 -4.41
CA TRP A 62 -5.27 -1.68 -4.15
C TRP A 62 -4.80 -0.23 -4.12
N LEU A 63 -5.30 0.62 -5.03
CA LEU A 63 -4.93 2.03 -5.04
C LEU A 63 -5.53 2.81 -3.86
N ARG A 64 -6.71 2.40 -3.35
CA ARG A 64 -7.24 2.99 -2.12
C ARG A 64 -6.36 2.70 -0.92
N LEU A 65 -5.85 1.46 -0.81
CA LEU A 65 -4.89 1.10 0.24
C LEU A 65 -3.60 1.91 0.11
N GLN A 66 -3.03 1.99 -1.10
CA GLN A 66 -1.82 2.77 -1.34
C GLN A 66 -2.01 4.25 -1.01
N ASN A 67 -3.11 4.85 -1.45
CA ASN A 67 -3.42 6.24 -1.15
C ASN A 67 -3.58 6.49 0.35
N ALA A 68 -4.23 5.57 1.08
CA ALA A 68 -4.39 5.69 2.53
C ALA A 68 -3.04 5.66 3.24
N TYR A 69 -2.18 4.70 2.87
CA TYR A 69 -0.82 4.58 3.40
C TYR A 69 0.01 5.84 3.10
N ASP A 70 0.05 6.29 1.84
CA ASP A 70 0.84 7.43 1.41
C ASP A 70 0.38 8.73 2.09
N LEU A 71 -0.93 8.92 2.27
CA LEU A 71 -1.49 10.08 2.97
C LEU A 71 -1.11 10.09 4.45
N GLU A 72 -1.12 8.94 5.11
CA GLU A 72 -0.72 8.84 6.51
C GLU A 72 0.78 9.09 6.69
N GLU A 73 1.64 8.54 5.81
CA GLU A 73 3.07 8.86 5.81
C GLU A 73 3.31 10.36 5.56
N ALA A 74 2.55 10.96 4.64
CA ALA A 74 2.60 12.38 4.36
C ALA A 74 2.16 13.22 5.58
N ARG A 75 1.09 12.84 6.29
CA ARG A 75 0.64 13.52 7.52
C ARG A 75 1.65 13.43 8.65
N ARG A 76 2.33 12.29 8.78
CA ARG A 76 3.41 12.10 9.77
C ARG A 76 4.64 12.94 9.44
N SER A 77 4.78 13.35 8.19
CA SER A 77 5.80 14.33 7.79
C SER A 77 5.33 15.76 8.09
N ASP A 78 6.16 16.55 8.76
CA ASP A 78 5.89 17.97 9.05
C ASP A 78 6.02 18.88 7.79
N LYS A 79 5.97 18.29 6.59
CA LYS A 79 6.28 18.99 5.33
C LYS A 79 5.22 20.01 4.91
N TYR A 80 4.02 19.98 5.50
CA TYR A 80 2.86 20.74 5.05
C TYR A 80 2.40 21.81 6.05
N SER A 81 3.06 21.96 7.20
CA SER A 81 2.65 22.87 8.28
C SER A 81 2.63 24.35 7.88
N GLY A 82 3.39 24.74 6.85
CA GLY A 82 3.41 26.10 6.30
C GLY A 82 2.34 26.42 5.25
N ILE A 83 1.52 25.46 4.83
CA ILE A 83 0.53 25.67 3.76
C ILE A 83 -0.77 26.22 4.38
N SER A 84 -1.10 27.46 4.04
CA SER A 84 -2.37 28.09 4.44
C SER A 84 -3.45 27.91 3.37
N PRO A 85 -4.71 27.64 3.74
CA PRO A 85 -5.82 27.62 2.78
C PRO A 85 -5.93 28.95 2.03
N HIS A 86 -6.16 28.88 0.72
CA HIS A 86 -6.47 30.07 -0.06
C HIS A 86 -7.90 30.52 0.22
N THR A 87 -8.05 31.69 0.83
CA THR A 87 -9.35 32.36 0.97
C THR A 87 -9.51 33.32 -0.20
N ALA A 88 -10.50 33.06 -1.07
CA ALA A 88 -10.90 33.95 -2.16
C ALA A 88 -11.93 34.99 -1.69
#